data_AF-A0A7T5EU80-F1
#
_entry.id   AF-A0A7T5EU80-F1
#
_cell.length_a   1.000
_cell.length_b   1.000
_cell.length_c   1.000
_cell.angle_alpha   90.00
_cell.angle_beta   90.00
_cell.angle_gamma   90.00
#
_symmetry.space_group_name_H-M   'P 1'
#
loop_
_entity.id
_entity.type
_entity.pdbx_description
1 polymer ?
#
loop_
_entity_poly.entity_id
_entity_poly.type
_entity_poly.pdbx_seq_one_letter_code
_entity_poly.pdbx_strand_id
1 'polypeptide(L)' 'MNFSIGTVLDWNHHPYKIVKTTDPTDHGKKVGQFSYHGKVVSGVIAVFEVQGKSPSKTVVLETSTGQYYQANIEANSSQ' A
#
# COMPACT_ATOMS: atom_id res chain seq x y z
N MET A 1 -2.54 10.86 -7.60
CA MET A 1 -3.56 9.92 -7.07
C MET A 1 -3.45 9.99 -5.56
N ASN A 2 -4.49 10.44 -4.88
CA ASN A 2 -4.50 10.52 -3.41
C ASN A 2 -5.40 9.42 -2.85
N PHE A 3 -4.91 8.68 -1.86
CA PHE A 3 -5.72 7.77 -1.07
C PHE A 3 -6.08 8.39 0.27
N SER A 4 -7.29 8.10 0.74
CA SER A 4 -7.72 8.44 2.10
C SER A 4 -7.25 7.37 3.09
N ILE A 5 -6.97 7.77 4.32
CA ILE A 5 -6.75 6.82 5.41
C ILE A 5 -8.00 5.95 5.58
N GLY A 6 -7.82 4.65 5.71
CA GLY A 6 -8.89 3.66 5.74
C GLY A 6 -9.23 3.06 4.38
N THR A 7 -8.68 3.56 3.27
CA THR A 7 -8.84 2.92 1.95
C THR A 7 -8.24 1.51 1.98
N VAL A 8 -9.00 0.52 1.52
CA VAL A 8 -8.55 -0.88 1.40
C VAL A 8 -8.22 -1.17 -0.07
N LEU A 9 -7.06 -1.79 -0.29
CA LEU A 9 -6.55 -2.17 -1.59
C LEU A 9 -6.16 -3.65 -1.57
N ASP A 10 -6.58 -4.42 -2.57
CA ASP A 10 -6.19 -5.81 -2.70
C ASP A 10 -4.84 -5.92 -3.41
N TRP A 11 -3.89 -6.57 -2.75
CA TRP A 11 -2.60 -6.89 -3.33
C TRP A 11 -2.13 -8.27 -2.87
N ASN A 12 -1.61 -9.08 -3.82
CA ASN A 12 -1.11 -10.42 -3.54
C ASN A 12 -2.10 -11.29 -2.74
N HIS A 13 -3.39 -11.29 -3.13
CA HIS A 13 -4.49 -12.01 -2.47
C HIS A 13 -4.81 -11.60 -1.02
N HIS A 14 -4.33 -10.43 -0.57
CA HIS A 14 -4.63 -9.92 0.76
C HIS A 14 -5.18 -8.49 0.70
N PRO A 15 -6.17 -8.15 1.54
CA PRO A 15 -6.62 -6.78 1.70
C PRO A 15 -5.61 -5.98 2.53
N TYR A 16 -5.17 -4.84 2.01
CA TYR A 16 -4.29 -3.90 2.70
C TYR A 16 -5.01 -2.59 2.95
N LYS A 17 -5.14 -2.20 4.23
CA LYS A 17 -5.73 -0.93 4.63
C LYS A 17 -4.65 0.13 4.80
N ILE A 18 -4.84 1.28 4.15
CA ILE A 18 -3.99 2.46 4.32
C ILE A 18 -4.20 3.04 5.72
N VAL A 19 -3.11 3.16 6.48
CA VAL A 19 -3.15 3.62 7.88
C VAL A 19 -2.54 5.00 8.10
N LYS A 20 -1.59 5.40 7.24
CA LYS A 20 -1.00 6.76 7.25
C LYS A 20 -0.32 7.09 5.93
N THR A 21 -0.10 8.38 5.69
CA THR A 21 0.93 8.86 4.76
C THR A 21 2.32 8.62 5.36
N THR A 22 3.34 8.43 4.53
CA THR A 22 4.72 8.18 4.99
C THR A 22 5.70 8.84 4.03
N ASP A 23 6.99 8.85 4.39
CA ASP A 23 8.05 9.41 3.55
C ASP A 23 8.75 8.32 2.73
N PRO A 24 9.38 8.67 1.58
CA PRO A 24 10.12 7.73 0.75
C PRO A 24 11.26 7.02 1.49
N THR A 25 11.80 7.62 2.55
CA THR A 25 12.89 7.02 3.34
C THR A 25 12.44 5.83 4.19
N ASP A 26 11.13 5.66 4.40
CA ASP A 26 10.58 4.61 5.27
C ASP A 26 10.44 3.26 4.57
N HIS A 27 10.68 3.20 3.25
CA HIS A 27 10.57 1.98 2.48
C HIS A 27 11.91 1.26 2.29
N GLY A 28 11.84 -0.06 2.15
CA GLY A 28 12.95 -0.95 1.79
C GLY A 28 12.89 -1.30 0.30
N LYS A 29 13.05 -2.58 -0.01
CA LYS A 29 13.07 -3.08 -1.39
C LYS A 29 11.68 -3.05 -2.02
N LYS A 30 11.59 -2.72 -3.31
CA LYS A 30 10.38 -2.93 -4.11
C LYS A 30 10.08 -4.43 -4.22
N VAL A 31 8.89 -4.84 -3.80
CA VAL A 31 8.43 -6.24 -3.80
C VAL A 31 7.35 -6.51 -4.85
N GLY A 32 6.74 -5.47 -5.40
CA GLY A 32 5.75 -5.65 -6.45
C GLY A 32 5.19 -4.33 -6.98
N GLN A 33 4.17 -4.47 -7.81
CA GLN A 33 3.33 -3.37 -8.26
C GLN A 33 1.99 -3.92 -8.72
N PHE A 34 0.96 -3.08 -8.76
CA PHE A 34 -0.34 -3.40 -9.32
C PHE A 34 -0.97 -2.18 -9.97
N SER A 35 -1.85 -2.41 -10.93
CA SER A 35 -2.68 -1.34 -11.50
C SER A 35 -3.90 -1.14 -10.63
N TYR A 36 -4.10 0.09 -10.16
CA TYR A 36 -5.32 0.49 -9.47
C TYR A 36 -6.22 1.25 -10.42
N HIS A 37 -7.45 0.78 -10.60
CA HIS A 37 -8.46 1.41 -11.46
C HIS A 37 -9.63 1.92 -10.61
N GLY A 38 -9.49 3.13 -10.06
CA GLY A 38 -10.56 3.80 -9.33
C GLY A 38 -11.41 4.69 -10.24
N LYS A 39 -12.66 4.94 -9.85
CA LYS A 39 -13.60 5.82 -10.58
C LYS A 39 -13.06 7.22 -10.86
N VAL A 40 -12.24 7.75 -9.95
CA VAL A 40 -11.72 9.13 -10.01
C VAL A 40 -10.22 9.15 -10.36
N VAL A 41 -9.50 8.07 -10.09
CA VAL A 41 -8.04 8.00 -10.28
C VAL A 41 -7.65 6.58 -10.63
N SER A 42 -6.91 6.45 -11.73
CA SER A 42 -6.31 5.19 -12.18
C SER A 42 -4.80 5.36 -12.34
N GLY A 43 -4.02 4.31 -12.07
CA GLY A 43 -2.56 4.37 -12.13
C GLY A 43 -1.88 3.14 -11.57
N VAL A 44 -0.58 3.05 -11.79
CA VAL A 44 0.26 1.98 -11.24
C VAL A 44 0.69 2.36 -9.82
N ILE A 45 0.53 1.42 -8.90
CA ILE A 45 0.99 1.50 -7.52
C ILE A 45 2.18 0.57 -7.36
N ALA A 46 3.33 1.09 -6.94
CA ALA A 46 4.47 0.28 -6.57
C ALA A 46 4.39 -0.10 -5.07
N VAL A 47 4.79 -1.33 -4.75
CA VAL A 47 4.73 -1.89 -3.40
C VAL A 47 6.12 -2.19 -2.92
N PHE A 48 6.44 -1.71 -1.72
CA PHE A 48 7.73 -1.84 -1.07
C PHE A 48 7.59 -2.47 0.31
N GLU A 49 8.64 -3.17 0.73
CA GLU A 49 8.82 -3.57 2.13
C GLU A 49 8.95 -2.35 3.04
N VAL A 50 8.58 -2.49 4.32
CA VAL A 50 9.04 -1.56 5.35
C VAL A 50 10.38 -2.06 5.86
N GLN A 51 11.38 -1.18 6.00
CA GLN A 51 12.69 -1.59 6.51
C GLN A 51 12.58 -2.30 7.86
N GLY A 52 13.23 -3.46 7.97
CA GLY A 52 13.26 -4.25 9.20
C GLY A 52 11.95 -4.96 9.56
N LYS A 53 10.94 -4.98 8.68
CA LYS A 53 9.68 -5.71 8.89
C LYS A 53 9.44 -6.74 7.79
N SER A 54 8.80 -7.85 8.14
CA SER A 54 8.35 -8.82 7.15
C SER A 54 7.24 -8.21 6.26
N PRO A 55 7.35 -8.33 4.91
CA PRO A 55 6.38 -7.77 3.95
C PRO A 55 4.95 -8.29 4.12
N SER A 56 4.79 -9.43 4.80
CA SER A 56 3.50 -10.10 4.97
C SER A 56 2.50 -9.33 5.84
N LYS A 57 2.93 -8.30 6.60
CA LYS A 57 2.04 -7.55 7.50
C LYS A 57 1.89 -6.07 7.18
N THR A 58 2.94 -5.45 6.65
CA THR A 58 2.96 -4.02 6.36
C THR A 58 3.78 -3.75 5.11
N VAL A 59 3.26 -2.88 4.25
CA VAL A 59 3.91 -2.43 3.02
C VAL A 59 3.87 -0.91 2.93
N VAL A 60 4.79 -0.35 2.12
CA VAL A 60 4.68 1.02 1.63
C VAL A 60 4.19 0.99 0.18
N LEU A 61 3.21 1.83 -0.11
CA LEU A 61 2.63 2.02 -1.43
C LEU A 61 3.09 3.36 -1.98
N GLU A 62 3.67 3.35 -3.18
CA GLU A 62 4.00 4.54 -3.94
C GLU A 62 2.99 4.70 -5.09
N THR A 63 2.34 5.85 -5.14
CA THR A 63 1.46 6.21 -6.24
C THR A 63 2.24 6.74 -7.44
N SER A 64 1.65 6.70 -8.63
CA SER A 64 2.22 7.29 -9.84
C SER A 64 2.50 8.79 -9.75
N THR A 65 1.96 9.48 -8.75
CA THR A 65 2.23 10.89 -8.45
C THR A 65 3.34 11.09 -7.41
N GLY A 66 4.06 10.05 -7.01
CA GLY A 66 5.17 10.12 -6.06
C GLY A 66 4.73 10.27 -4.59
N GLN A 67 3.49 9.92 -4.26
CA GLN A 67 3.01 9.95 -2.87
C GLN A 67 3.13 8.57 -2.23
N TYR A 68 3.54 8.54 -0.97
CA TYR A 68 3.79 7.31 -0.23
C TYR A 68 2.77 7.11 0.90
N TYR A 69 2.31 5.87 1.04
CA TYR A 69 1.34 5.46 2.06
C TYR A 69 1.81 4.19 2.73
N GLN A 70 1.68 4.11 4.06
CA GLN A 70 1.83 2.84 4.75
C GLN A 70 0.48 2.12 4.80
N ALA A 71 0.47 0.86 4.40
CA ALA A 71 -0.69 -0.01 4.49
C ALA A 71 -0.38 -1.28 5.28
N ASN A 72 -1.33 -1.68 6.13
CA ASN A 72 -1.23 -2.92 6.90
C ASN A 72 -2.20 -3.94 6.33
N ILE A 73 -1.83 -5.22 6.39
CA ILE A 73 -2.77 -6.29 6.10
C ILE A 73 -3.97 -6.15 7.04
N GLU A 74 -5.17 -6.15 6.48
CA GLU A 74 -6.37 -6.29 7.28
C GLU A 74 -6.44 -7.77 7.66
N ALA A 75 -5.95 -8.10 8.87
CA ALA A 75 -6.18 -9.41 9.42
C ALA A 75 -7.69 -9.58 9.47
N ASN A 76 -8.20 -10.49 8.65
CA ASN A 76 -9.61 -10.84 8.58
C ASN A 76 -10.09 -10.94 10.03
N SER A 77 -10.92 -9.99 10.46
CA SER A 77 -11.66 -10.15 11.70
C SER A 77 -12.67 -11.22 11.34
N SER A 78 -12.27 -12.48 11.48
CA SER A 78 -13.16 -13.63 11.35
C SER A 78 -14.35 -13.34 12.25
N GLN A 79 -15.47 -12.93 11.65
CA GLN A 79 -16.78 -12.99 12.29
C GLN A 79 -17.28 -14.43 12.23
#